data_AF-A0A2U2AKZ8-F1
#
_entry.id   AF-A0A2U2AKZ8-F1
#
_cell.length_a   1.000
_cell.length_b   1.000
_cell.length_c   1.000
_cell.angle_alpha   90.00
_cell.angle_beta   90.00
_cell.angle_gamma   90.00
#
_symmetry.space_group_name_H-M   'P 1'
#
loop_
_entity.id
_entity.type
_entity.pdbx_description
1 polymer ?
#
loop_
_entity_poly.entity_id
_entity_poly.type
_entity_poly.pdbx_seq_one_letter_code
_entity_poly.pdbx_strand_id
1 'polypeptide(L)'
;MVTLESIGRWIEQMSGPLYEGTRATIEIVLGATFIATIAGALLSLLLVGISRQRKLVLFSMPLRWIVSLVGSYPLILFALLLLPWSASLYGSVEGASNGQLLLTIWGVFFFAHQILSRVIVIEEEEALPIGVIKSIEQLLVALLAGSATLGLLKMGGLVAFVLDLSKPIVVEAVIVIAIIYLFFLILIKAFFGSTLAVLRHQLAKKMEKRSIEIDPEYSFKSQSLTQRESTDDTVEPLPERESSKDPRRENLPNDLDYLIRNRRS
;
A
#
# COMPACT_ATOMS: atom_id res chain seq x y z
N MET A 1 -38.91 16.58 -11.01
CA MET A 1 -38.19 17.42 -10.04
C MET A 1 -38.11 16.64 -8.74
N VAL A 2 -36.91 16.32 -8.27
CA VAL A 2 -36.71 15.71 -6.94
C VAL A 2 -36.84 16.82 -5.90
N THR A 3 -37.63 16.61 -4.85
CA THR A 3 -37.83 17.58 -3.78
C THR A 3 -37.32 17.02 -2.46
N LEU A 4 -36.91 17.88 -1.53
CA LEU A 4 -36.48 17.43 -0.19
C LEU A 4 -37.59 16.64 0.53
N GLU A 5 -38.86 17.00 0.32
CA GLU A 5 -40.00 16.25 0.85
C GLU A 5 -40.17 14.87 0.22
N SER A 6 -39.93 14.71 -1.09
CA SER A 6 -40.01 13.40 -1.75
C SER A 6 -38.90 12.46 -1.27
N ILE A 7 -37.69 12.99 -1.04
CA ILE A 7 -36.59 12.25 -0.45
C ILE A 7 -36.93 11.83 0.99
N GLY A 8 -37.47 12.75 1.81
CA GLY A 8 -37.82 12.46 3.21
C GLY A 8 -38.83 11.32 3.35
N ARG A 9 -39.92 11.36 2.58
CA ARG A 9 -40.94 10.29 2.60
C ARG A 9 -40.39 8.95 2.10
N TRP A 10 -39.50 8.97 1.11
CA TRP A 10 -38.83 7.76 0.62
C TRP A 10 -37.92 7.15 1.69
N ILE A 11 -37.14 7.98 2.40
CA ILE A 11 -36.28 7.52 3.50
C ILE A 11 -37.12 6.90 4.62
N GLU A 12 -38.26 7.50 5.00
CA GLU A 12 -39.15 6.92 6.01
C GLU A 12 -39.64 5.53 5.60
N GLN A 13 -40.10 5.38 4.35
CA GLN A 13 -40.56 4.11 3.79
C GLN A 13 -39.44 3.07 3.67
N MET A 14 -38.22 3.52 3.36
CA MET A 14 -37.08 2.64 3.09
C MET A 14 -36.13 2.51 4.28
N SER A 15 -36.47 3.08 5.43
CA SER A 15 -35.61 3.11 6.63
C SER A 15 -35.16 1.72 7.09
N GLY A 16 -36.09 0.77 7.19
CA GLY A 16 -35.79 -0.63 7.53
C GLY A 16 -34.89 -1.31 6.49
N PRO A 17 -35.26 -1.32 5.20
CA PRO A 17 -34.40 -1.87 4.14
C PRO A 17 -33.02 -1.22 4.00
N LEU A 18 -32.93 0.10 4.17
CA LEU A 18 -31.67 0.83 4.17
C LEU A 18 -30.81 0.38 5.35
N TYR A 19 -31.40 0.19 6.53
CA TYR A 19 -30.70 -0.34 7.70
C TYR A 19 -30.15 -1.75 7.43
N GLU A 20 -30.98 -2.68 6.96
CA GLU A 20 -30.54 -4.05 6.68
C GLU A 20 -29.50 -4.10 5.55
N GLY A 21 -29.68 -3.33 4.49
CA GLY A 21 -28.70 -3.23 3.40
C GLY A 21 -27.38 -2.63 3.86
N THR A 22 -27.42 -1.62 4.74
CA THR A 22 -26.23 -1.01 5.34
C THR A 22 -25.51 -2.01 6.23
N ARG A 23 -26.25 -2.71 7.10
CA ARG A 23 -25.73 -3.76 7.96
C ARG A 23 -25.05 -4.87 7.15
N ALA A 24 -25.73 -5.39 6.13
CA ALA A 24 -25.17 -6.42 5.24
C ALA A 24 -23.88 -5.92 4.56
N THR A 25 -23.83 -4.66 4.14
CA THR A 25 -22.61 -4.06 3.56
C THR A 25 -21.46 -4.05 4.57
N ILE A 26 -21.74 -3.65 5.81
CA ILE A 26 -20.75 -3.62 6.88
C ILE A 26 -20.23 -5.04 7.17
N GLU A 27 -21.13 -6.01 7.32
CA GLU A 27 -20.78 -7.41 7.58
C GLU A 27 -19.90 -7.99 6.46
N ILE A 28 -20.29 -7.77 5.19
CA ILE A 28 -19.52 -8.22 4.02
C ILE A 28 -18.14 -7.55 3.98
N VAL A 29 -18.09 -6.22 4.09
CA VAL A 29 -16.84 -5.46 3.93
C VAL A 29 -15.89 -5.74 5.08
N LEU A 30 -16.35 -5.72 6.33
CA LEU A 30 -15.50 -6.00 7.49
C LEU A 30 -15.09 -7.46 7.55
N GLY A 31 -16.01 -8.39 7.27
CA GLY A 31 -15.71 -9.83 7.21
C GLY A 31 -14.66 -10.14 6.14
N ALA A 32 -14.83 -9.61 4.92
CA ALA A 32 -13.86 -9.75 3.84
C ALA A 32 -12.53 -9.08 4.19
N THR A 33 -12.54 -7.87 4.79
CA THR A 33 -11.31 -7.16 5.18
C THR A 33 -10.52 -7.97 6.21
N PHE A 34 -11.18 -8.52 7.22
CA PHE A 34 -10.54 -9.31 8.27
C PHE A 34 -9.81 -10.53 7.68
N ILE A 35 -10.53 -11.32 6.88
CA ILE A 35 -9.96 -12.53 6.24
C ILE A 35 -8.86 -12.14 5.25
N ALA A 36 -9.10 -11.13 4.39
CA ALA A 36 -8.15 -10.67 3.39
C ALA A 36 -6.85 -10.14 4.01
N THR A 37 -6.93 -9.45 5.14
CA THR A 37 -5.75 -8.94 5.85
C THR A 37 -4.90 -10.10 6.37
N ILE A 38 -5.52 -11.09 7.04
CA ILE A 38 -4.81 -12.24 7.61
C ILE A 38 -4.23 -13.13 6.52
N ALA A 39 -5.08 -13.63 5.63
CA ALA A 39 -4.67 -14.56 4.59
C ALA A 39 -3.75 -13.89 3.56
N GLY A 40 -3.99 -12.62 3.21
CA GLY A 40 -3.14 -11.85 2.32
C GLY A 40 -1.76 -11.54 2.94
N ALA A 41 -1.70 -11.23 4.24
CA ALA A 41 -0.44 -11.06 4.95
C ALA A 41 0.37 -12.37 4.98
N LEU A 42 -0.27 -13.49 5.32
CA LEU A 42 0.37 -14.81 5.34
C LEU A 42 0.89 -15.20 3.95
N LEU A 43 0.07 -15.00 2.91
CA LEU A 43 0.44 -15.27 1.52
C LEU A 43 1.63 -14.41 1.08
N SER A 44 1.63 -13.12 1.42
CA SER A 44 2.75 -12.23 1.11
C SER A 44 4.01 -12.62 1.88
N LEU A 45 3.90 -12.93 3.17
CA LEU A 45 5.03 -13.33 4.00
C LEU A 45 5.67 -14.62 3.48
N LEU A 46 4.84 -15.60 3.09
CA LEU A 46 5.27 -16.85 2.48
C LEU A 46 6.01 -16.58 1.16
N LEU A 47 5.48 -15.72 0.29
CA LEU A 47 6.12 -15.35 -0.97
C LEU A 47 7.43 -14.57 -0.80
N VAL A 48 7.55 -13.77 0.27
CA VAL A 48 8.80 -13.07 0.61
C VAL A 48 9.81 -14.08 1.17
N GLY A 49 9.40 -14.93 2.11
CA GLY A 49 10.25 -15.94 2.73
C GLY A 49 10.83 -16.93 1.72
N ILE A 50 10.01 -17.44 0.80
CA ILE A 50 10.45 -18.36 -0.25
C ILE A 50 11.45 -17.69 -1.19
N SER A 51 11.28 -16.39 -1.49
CA SER A 51 12.18 -15.68 -2.40
C SER A 51 13.59 -15.43 -1.86
N ARG A 52 13.78 -15.48 -0.53
CA ARG A 52 15.11 -15.40 0.09
C ARG A 52 15.92 -16.69 -0.12
N GLN A 53 15.27 -17.81 -0.46
CA GLN A 53 15.94 -19.07 -0.72
C GLN A 53 16.14 -19.32 -2.22
N ARG A 54 17.38 -19.18 -2.70
CA ARG A 54 17.75 -19.28 -4.13
C ARG A 54 17.21 -20.54 -4.85
N LYS A 55 17.06 -21.66 -4.14
CA LYS A 55 16.55 -22.94 -4.67
C LYS A 55 15.02 -22.96 -4.86
N LEU A 56 14.27 -22.17 -4.09
CA LEU A 56 12.80 -22.15 -4.12
C LEU A 56 12.23 -20.94 -4.88
N VAL A 57 13.07 -19.99 -5.28
CA VAL A 57 12.67 -18.81 -6.06
C VAL A 57 11.89 -19.20 -7.32
N LEU A 58 12.37 -20.22 -8.06
CA LEU A 58 11.72 -20.67 -9.29
C LEU A 58 10.29 -21.19 -9.05
N PHE A 59 10.05 -21.83 -7.91
CA PHE A 59 8.73 -22.34 -7.52
C PHE A 59 7.78 -21.23 -7.05
N SER A 60 8.31 -20.13 -6.51
CA SER A 60 7.49 -18.97 -6.09
C SER A 60 7.11 -18.03 -7.23
N MET A 61 7.83 -18.05 -8.36
CA MET A 61 7.57 -17.15 -9.49
C MET A 61 6.15 -17.27 -10.06
N PRO A 62 5.62 -18.48 -10.36
CA PRO A 62 4.24 -18.61 -10.84
C PRO A 62 3.22 -18.08 -9.84
N LEU A 63 3.41 -18.35 -8.55
CA LEU A 63 2.50 -17.90 -7.51
C LEU A 63 2.55 -16.36 -7.35
N ARG A 64 3.72 -15.74 -7.45
CA ARG A 64 3.86 -14.27 -7.50
C ARG A 64 3.14 -13.66 -8.70
N TRP A 65 3.25 -14.29 -9.86
CA TRP A 65 2.54 -13.88 -11.07
C TRP A 65 1.02 -13.94 -10.87
N ILE A 66 0.50 -15.03 -10.32
CA ILE A 66 -0.93 -15.16 -10.01
C ILE A 66 -1.37 -14.06 -9.03
N VAL A 67 -0.63 -13.86 -7.94
CA VAL A 67 -0.96 -12.82 -6.96
C VAL A 67 -0.95 -11.42 -7.59
N SER A 68 0.03 -11.13 -8.44
CA SER A 68 0.11 -9.84 -9.12
C SER A 68 -1.00 -9.65 -10.16
N LEU A 69 -1.32 -10.68 -10.93
CA LEU A 69 -2.38 -10.62 -11.94
C LEU A 69 -3.74 -10.46 -11.27
N VAL A 70 -4.10 -11.35 -10.35
CA VAL A 70 -5.41 -11.34 -9.69
C VAL A 70 -5.55 -10.09 -8.81
N GLY A 71 -4.51 -9.71 -8.07
CA GLY A 71 -4.51 -8.57 -7.17
C GLY A 71 -4.53 -7.21 -7.86
N SER A 72 -4.15 -7.12 -9.15
CA SER A 72 -4.27 -5.89 -9.95
C SER A 72 -5.53 -5.86 -10.82
N TYR A 73 -6.24 -6.98 -10.93
CA TYR A 73 -7.37 -7.12 -11.84
C TYR A 73 -8.62 -6.40 -11.33
N PRO A 74 -9.40 -5.75 -12.21
CA PRO A 74 -10.67 -5.14 -11.83
C PRO A 74 -11.64 -6.17 -11.22
N LEU A 75 -12.21 -5.85 -10.06
CA LEU A 75 -13.12 -6.76 -9.35
C LEU A 75 -14.29 -7.23 -10.23
N ILE A 76 -14.85 -6.36 -11.08
CA ILE A 76 -15.98 -6.72 -11.95
C ILE A 76 -15.63 -7.88 -12.89
N LEU A 77 -14.43 -7.87 -13.48
CA LEU A 77 -13.99 -8.91 -14.39
C LEU A 77 -13.66 -10.21 -13.64
N PHE A 78 -13.07 -10.07 -12.45
CA PHE A 78 -12.81 -11.21 -11.56
C PHE A 78 -14.11 -11.88 -11.11
N ALA A 79 -15.12 -11.08 -10.76
CA ALA A 79 -16.44 -11.56 -10.38
C ALA A 79 -17.07 -12.32 -11.54
N LEU A 80 -17.12 -11.74 -12.74
CA LEU A 80 -17.65 -12.40 -13.94
C LEU A 80 -17.00 -13.76 -14.22
N LEU A 81 -15.69 -13.87 -14.01
CA LEU A 81 -14.96 -15.13 -14.19
C LEU A 81 -15.35 -16.19 -13.16
N LEU A 82 -15.59 -15.78 -11.91
CA LEU A 82 -15.93 -16.68 -10.81
C LEU A 82 -17.44 -16.92 -10.64
N LEU A 83 -18.32 -16.19 -11.34
CA LEU A 83 -19.77 -16.39 -11.28
C LEU A 83 -20.19 -17.86 -11.49
N PRO A 84 -19.66 -18.59 -12.50
CA PRO A 84 -20.05 -19.98 -12.71
C PRO A 84 -19.62 -20.88 -11.54
N TRP A 85 -18.46 -20.61 -10.98
CA TRP A 85 -17.92 -21.36 -9.85
C TRP A 85 -18.68 -21.07 -8.56
N SER A 86 -19.02 -19.80 -8.27
CA SER A 86 -19.82 -19.44 -7.11
C SER A 86 -21.24 -20.01 -7.21
N ALA A 87 -21.85 -19.97 -8.41
CA ALA A 87 -23.17 -20.56 -8.65
C ALA A 87 -23.18 -22.08 -8.42
N SER A 88 -22.10 -22.79 -8.78
CA SER A 88 -21.97 -24.22 -8.51
C SER A 88 -21.89 -24.56 -7.01
N LEU A 89 -21.38 -23.64 -6.18
CA LEU A 89 -21.25 -23.87 -4.73
C LEU A 89 -22.53 -23.55 -3.96
N TYR A 90 -23.19 -22.44 -4.32
CA TYR A 90 -24.34 -21.92 -3.58
C TYR A 90 -25.69 -22.15 -4.28
N GLY A 91 -25.68 -22.75 -5.47
CA GLY A 91 -26.89 -23.03 -6.25
C GLY A 91 -27.55 -21.79 -6.86
N SER A 92 -26.99 -20.60 -6.65
CA SER A 92 -27.48 -19.31 -7.17
C SER A 92 -26.31 -18.36 -7.40
N VAL A 93 -26.51 -17.42 -8.32
CA VAL A 93 -25.58 -16.31 -8.58
C VAL A 93 -25.90 -15.07 -7.72
N GLU A 94 -27.12 -14.97 -7.20
CA GLU A 94 -27.56 -13.85 -6.35
C GLU A 94 -27.25 -14.13 -4.87
N GLY A 95 -27.22 -13.06 -4.06
CA GLY A 95 -27.16 -13.17 -2.59
C GLY A 95 -25.83 -12.76 -1.95
N ALA A 96 -25.92 -12.34 -0.69
CA ALA A 96 -24.83 -11.77 0.09
C ALA A 96 -23.64 -12.73 0.29
N SER A 97 -23.90 -14.03 0.43
CA SER A 97 -22.84 -15.04 0.60
C SER A 97 -21.91 -15.11 -0.60
N ASN A 98 -22.45 -15.02 -1.82
CA ASN A 98 -21.65 -14.99 -3.04
C ASN A 98 -20.81 -13.71 -3.13
N GLY A 99 -21.42 -12.56 -2.82
CA GLY A 99 -20.70 -11.28 -2.81
C GLY A 99 -19.55 -11.27 -1.80
N GLN A 100 -19.79 -11.81 -0.60
CA GLN A 100 -18.76 -11.94 0.43
C GLN A 100 -17.62 -12.87 0.00
N LEU A 101 -17.94 -14.02 -0.59
CA LEU A 101 -16.92 -14.95 -1.10
C LEU A 101 -16.02 -14.28 -2.13
N LEU A 102 -16.62 -13.65 -3.16
CA LEU A 102 -15.88 -13.01 -4.25
C LEU A 102 -15.02 -11.86 -3.75
N LEU A 103 -15.58 -11.01 -2.88
CA LEU A 103 -14.83 -9.91 -2.25
C LEU A 103 -13.69 -10.42 -1.38
N THR A 104 -13.91 -11.51 -0.65
CA THR A 104 -12.87 -12.09 0.21
C THR A 104 -11.73 -12.64 -0.62
N ILE A 105 -12.00 -13.48 -1.61
CA ILE A 105 -10.97 -14.07 -2.47
C ILE A 105 -10.19 -12.97 -3.18
N TRP A 106 -10.88 -12.03 -3.82
CA TRP A 106 -10.23 -10.91 -4.48
C TRP A 106 -9.42 -10.06 -3.51
N GLY A 107 -9.98 -9.75 -2.34
CA GLY A 107 -9.34 -8.98 -1.28
C GLY A 107 -8.04 -9.61 -0.79
N VAL A 108 -7.98 -10.94 -0.65
CA VAL A 108 -6.74 -11.67 -0.28
C VAL A 108 -5.63 -11.39 -1.29
N PHE A 109 -5.92 -11.54 -2.58
CA PHE A 109 -4.94 -11.31 -3.64
C PHE A 109 -4.56 -9.84 -3.76
N PHE A 110 -5.54 -8.94 -3.69
CA PHE A 110 -5.33 -7.49 -3.70
C PHE A 110 -4.41 -7.04 -2.56
N PHE A 111 -4.68 -7.50 -1.33
CA PHE A 111 -3.86 -7.16 -0.18
C PHE A 111 -2.47 -7.78 -0.24
N ALA A 112 -2.36 -9.06 -0.63
CA ALA A 112 -1.07 -9.71 -0.80
C ALA A 112 -0.21 -9.00 -1.86
N HIS A 113 -0.81 -8.56 -2.97
CA HIS A 113 -0.12 -7.78 -4.00
C HIS A 113 0.38 -6.42 -3.48
N GLN A 114 -0.44 -5.73 -2.66
CA GLN A 114 -0.01 -4.47 -2.04
C GLN A 114 1.16 -4.63 -1.06
N ILE A 115 1.11 -5.65 -0.20
CA ILE A 115 2.22 -5.88 0.74
C ILE A 115 3.48 -6.30 -0.04
N LEU A 116 3.36 -7.18 -1.02
CA LEU A 116 4.49 -7.64 -1.81
C LEU A 116 5.16 -6.49 -2.58
N SER A 117 4.39 -5.60 -3.19
CA SER A 117 4.92 -4.42 -3.91
C SER A 117 5.61 -3.42 -2.98
N ARG A 118 5.16 -3.29 -1.72
CA ARG A 118 5.76 -2.38 -0.73
C ARG A 118 7.01 -2.95 -0.06
N VAL A 119 7.02 -4.24 0.26
CA VAL A 119 8.18 -4.90 0.88
C VAL A 119 9.40 -4.90 -0.05
N ILE A 120 9.19 -4.89 -1.37
CA ILE A 120 10.28 -4.80 -2.35
C ILE A 120 10.90 -3.39 -2.38
N VAL A 121 10.17 -2.35 -1.97
CA VAL A 121 10.55 -0.94 -2.15
C VAL A 121 11.05 -0.29 -0.86
N ILE A 122 10.68 -0.80 0.31
CA ILE A 122 11.01 -0.19 1.60
C ILE A 122 12.25 -0.89 2.19
N GLU A 123 13.42 -0.25 2.06
CA GLU A 123 14.66 -0.65 2.75
C GLU A 123 14.71 -0.18 4.22
N GLU A 124 13.82 0.73 4.65
CA GLU A 124 13.75 1.24 6.02
C GLU A 124 12.69 0.51 6.87
N GLU A 125 13.13 -0.35 7.80
CA GLU A 125 12.27 -1.14 8.69
C GLU A 125 11.22 -0.31 9.49
N GLU A 126 11.50 0.97 9.76
CA GLU A 126 10.63 1.84 10.56
C GLU A 126 9.40 2.37 9.77
N ALA A 127 9.42 2.34 8.43
CA ALA A 127 8.28 2.74 7.59
C ALA A 127 7.25 1.62 7.33
N LEU A 128 7.59 0.38 7.71
CA LEU A 128 6.79 -0.81 7.43
C LEU A 128 5.40 -0.81 8.10
N PRO A 129 5.25 -0.40 9.39
CA PRO A 129 3.92 -0.32 10.02
C PRO A 129 2.99 0.68 9.35
N ILE A 130 3.53 1.84 8.92
CA ILE A 130 2.77 2.85 8.17
C ILE A 130 2.32 2.28 6.83
N GLY A 131 3.20 1.55 6.14
CA GLY A 131 2.91 0.87 4.88
C GLY A 131 1.75 -0.13 5.01
N VAL A 132 1.75 -0.94 6.07
CA VAL A 132 0.69 -1.93 6.35
C VAL A 132 -0.63 -1.23 6.63
N ILE A 133 -0.66 -0.23 7.52
CA ILE A 133 -1.90 0.52 7.85
C ILE A 133 -2.49 1.16 6.60
N LYS A 134 -1.66 1.79 5.76
CA LYS A 134 -2.11 2.37 4.48
C LYS A 134 -2.64 1.30 3.51
N SER A 135 -2.09 0.10 3.55
CA SER A 135 -2.58 -1.02 2.71
C SER A 135 -3.93 -1.54 3.19
N ILE A 136 -4.16 -1.57 4.52
CA ILE A 136 -5.46 -1.94 5.11
C ILE A 136 -6.50 -0.87 4.76
N GLU A 137 -6.15 0.42 4.86
CA GLU A 137 -7.02 1.52 4.41
C GLU A 137 -7.43 1.33 2.95
N GLN A 138 -6.45 1.07 2.06
CA GLN A 138 -6.70 0.85 0.64
C GLN A 138 -7.55 -0.39 0.38
N LEU A 139 -7.32 -1.49 1.11
CA LEU A 139 -8.14 -2.70 1.05
C LEU A 139 -9.59 -2.39 1.43
N LEU A 140 -9.82 -1.71 2.55
CA LEU A 140 -11.16 -1.45 3.05
C LEU A 140 -11.94 -0.50 2.13
N VAL A 141 -11.28 0.52 1.56
CA VAL A 141 -11.86 1.37 0.51
C VAL A 141 -12.18 0.56 -0.75
N ALA A 142 -11.27 -0.30 -1.19
CA ALA A 142 -11.45 -1.11 -2.39
C ALA A 142 -12.58 -2.14 -2.22
N LEU A 143 -12.71 -2.77 -1.05
CA LEU A 143 -13.79 -3.70 -0.73
C LEU A 143 -15.13 -2.98 -0.58
N LEU A 144 -15.15 -1.75 -0.08
CA LEU A 144 -16.37 -0.93 -0.06
C LEU A 144 -16.84 -0.56 -1.47
N ALA A 145 -15.93 -0.11 -2.34
CA ALA A 145 -16.25 0.12 -3.75
C ALA A 145 -16.66 -1.18 -4.45
N GLY A 146 -16.02 -2.28 -4.07
CA GLY A 146 -16.32 -3.61 -4.57
C GLY A 146 -17.71 -4.10 -4.17
N SER A 147 -18.13 -3.86 -2.93
CA SER A 147 -19.48 -4.21 -2.47
C SER A 147 -20.57 -3.44 -3.21
N ALA A 148 -20.34 -2.16 -3.52
CA ALA A 148 -21.23 -1.39 -4.38
C ALA A 148 -21.32 -2.01 -5.79
N THR A 149 -20.16 -2.39 -6.35
CA THR A 149 -20.06 -2.98 -7.69
C THR A 149 -20.77 -4.34 -7.77
N LEU A 150 -20.54 -5.23 -6.79
CA LEU A 150 -21.22 -6.53 -6.72
C LEU A 150 -22.70 -6.40 -6.36
N GLY A 151 -23.09 -5.35 -5.64
CA GLY A 151 -24.49 -5.05 -5.38
C GLY A 151 -25.28 -4.71 -6.65
N LEU A 152 -24.64 -4.14 -7.69
CA LEU A 152 -25.26 -3.99 -9.02
C LEU A 152 -25.54 -5.34 -9.68
N LEU A 153 -24.78 -6.37 -9.34
CA LEU A 153 -25.00 -7.76 -9.76
C LEU A 153 -25.92 -8.53 -8.81
N LYS A 154 -26.57 -7.83 -7.87
CA LYS A 154 -27.45 -8.39 -6.82
C LYS A 154 -26.79 -9.41 -5.90
N MET A 155 -25.49 -9.31 -5.70
CA MET A 155 -24.73 -10.21 -4.83
C MET A 155 -24.68 -9.70 -3.38
N GLY A 156 -25.72 -9.00 -2.94
CA GLY A 156 -25.86 -8.43 -1.60
C GLY A 156 -25.29 -7.02 -1.42
N GLY A 157 -25.37 -6.54 -0.17
CA GLY A 157 -25.03 -5.16 0.19
C GLY A 157 -26.14 -4.15 -0.14
N LEU A 158 -25.93 -2.91 0.26
CA LEU A 158 -26.92 -1.82 0.26
C LEU A 158 -27.50 -1.60 -1.14
N VAL A 159 -26.64 -1.64 -2.16
CA VAL A 159 -27.06 -1.47 -3.56
C VAL A 159 -28.03 -2.57 -3.99
N ALA A 160 -27.76 -3.85 -3.67
CA ALA A 160 -28.64 -4.95 -4.05
C ALA A 160 -30.01 -4.83 -3.38
N PHE A 161 -30.03 -4.57 -2.06
CA PHE A 161 -31.27 -4.42 -1.29
C PHE A 161 -32.15 -3.29 -1.82
N VAL A 162 -31.54 -2.15 -2.16
CA VAL A 162 -32.28 -1.00 -2.68
C VAL A 162 -32.75 -1.24 -4.12
N LEU A 163 -31.97 -1.93 -4.96
CA LEU A 163 -32.36 -2.28 -6.33
C LEU A 163 -33.53 -3.27 -6.38
N ASP A 164 -33.60 -4.22 -5.46
CA ASP A 164 -34.71 -5.19 -5.42
C ASP A 164 -36.03 -4.54 -4.97
N LEU A 165 -35.96 -3.50 -4.12
CA LEU A 165 -37.14 -2.81 -3.59
C LEU A 165 -37.58 -1.60 -4.43
N SER A 166 -36.65 -0.94 -5.11
CA SER A 166 -36.90 0.29 -5.87
C SER A 166 -37.12 -0.02 -7.34
N LYS A 167 -38.04 -0.92 -7.70
CA LYS A 167 -38.39 -1.16 -9.11
C LYS A 167 -39.61 -0.31 -9.51
N PRO A 168 -39.48 0.65 -10.45
CA PRO A 168 -38.28 1.05 -11.22
C PRO A 168 -37.31 1.93 -10.41
N ILE A 169 -36.03 1.93 -10.80
CA ILE A 169 -34.95 2.66 -10.09
C ILE A 169 -35.32 4.13 -9.97
N VAL A 170 -35.50 4.59 -8.74
CA VAL A 170 -35.84 5.98 -8.43
C VAL A 170 -34.57 6.80 -8.20
N VAL A 171 -34.50 8.02 -8.70
CA VAL A 171 -33.31 8.89 -8.58
C VAL A 171 -32.98 9.18 -7.10
N GLU A 172 -34.00 9.36 -6.28
CA GLU A 172 -33.92 9.51 -4.83
C GLU A 172 -33.12 8.38 -4.17
N ALA A 173 -33.36 7.13 -4.60
CA ALA A 173 -32.68 5.96 -4.07
C ALA A 173 -31.18 6.00 -4.34
N VAL A 174 -30.79 6.37 -5.56
CA VAL A 174 -29.38 6.49 -5.97
C VAL A 174 -28.67 7.57 -5.17
N ILE A 175 -29.33 8.72 -4.95
CA ILE A 175 -28.77 9.82 -4.16
C ILE A 175 -28.53 9.38 -2.71
N VAL A 176 -29.51 8.75 -2.07
CA VAL A 176 -29.39 8.30 -0.67
C VAL A 176 -28.28 7.26 -0.52
N ILE A 177 -28.21 6.26 -1.42
CA ILE A 177 -27.12 5.28 -1.43
C ILE A 177 -25.76 5.97 -1.57
N ALA A 178 -25.62 6.88 -2.54
CA ALA A 178 -24.36 7.58 -2.79
C ALA A 178 -23.89 8.36 -1.54
N ILE A 179 -24.83 9.00 -0.83
CA ILE A 179 -24.54 9.71 0.44
C ILE A 179 -24.06 8.73 1.52
N ILE A 180 -24.69 7.57 1.66
CA ILE A 180 -24.28 6.55 2.64
C ILE A 180 -22.87 6.02 2.34
N TYR A 181 -22.57 5.71 1.07
CA TYR A 181 -21.22 5.30 0.67
C TYR A 181 -20.18 6.40 0.86
N LEU A 182 -20.53 7.66 0.56
CA LEU A 182 -19.66 8.81 0.82
C LEU A 182 -19.36 8.97 2.31
N PHE A 183 -20.38 8.81 3.16
CA PHE A 183 -20.22 8.82 4.62
C PHE A 183 -19.26 7.73 5.09
N PHE A 184 -19.38 6.50 4.58
CA PHE A 184 -18.43 5.44 4.89
C PHE A 184 -17.00 5.80 4.46
N LEU A 185 -16.80 6.32 3.25
CA LEU A 185 -15.49 6.75 2.78
C LEU A 185 -14.85 7.81 3.69
N ILE A 186 -15.64 8.80 4.13
CA ILE A 186 -15.19 9.83 5.07
C ILE A 186 -14.79 9.21 6.40
N LEU A 187 -15.62 8.32 6.95
CA LEU A 187 -15.37 7.65 8.23
C LEU A 187 -14.07 6.84 8.19
N ILE A 188 -13.85 6.10 7.11
CA ILE A 188 -12.62 5.33 6.87
C ILE A 188 -11.42 6.28 6.82
N LYS A 189 -11.49 7.33 6.00
CA LYS A 189 -10.41 8.31 5.85
C LYS A 189 -10.07 9.01 7.16
N ALA A 190 -11.08 9.37 7.95
CA ALA A 190 -10.89 10.01 9.25
C ALA A 190 -10.23 9.05 10.26
N PHE A 191 -10.70 7.81 10.33
CA PHE A 191 -10.15 6.79 11.24
C PHE A 191 -8.68 6.46 10.91
N PHE A 192 -8.37 6.17 9.65
CA PHE A 192 -6.99 5.86 9.26
C PHE A 192 -6.10 7.11 9.25
N GLY A 193 -6.63 8.28 8.88
CA GLY A 193 -5.90 9.54 8.93
C GLY A 193 -5.44 9.92 10.34
N SER A 194 -6.33 9.79 11.33
CA SER A 194 -5.99 10.02 12.74
C SER A 194 -4.97 8.99 13.25
N THR A 195 -5.17 7.70 12.95
CA THR A 195 -4.24 6.62 13.34
C THR A 195 -2.85 6.84 12.76
N LEU A 196 -2.75 7.20 11.47
CA LEU A 196 -1.49 7.50 10.80
C LEU A 196 -0.80 8.75 11.36
N ALA A 197 -1.57 9.79 11.71
CA ALA A 197 -1.02 11.00 12.34
C ALA A 197 -0.39 10.70 13.71
N VAL A 198 -1.08 9.91 14.54
CA VAL A 198 -0.56 9.46 15.84
C VAL A 198 0.70 8.62 15.67
N LEU A 199 0.69 7.67 14.72
CA LEU A 199 1.84 6.80 14.47
C LEU A 199 3.07 7.59 14.02
N ARG A 200 2.90 8.55 13.09
CA ARG A 200 3.96 9.44 12.62
C ARG A 200 4.52 10.28 13.77
N HIS A 201 3.66 10.80 14.64
CA HIS A 201 4.09 11.57 15.79
C HIS A 201 4.90 10.72 16.79
N GLN A 202 4.47 9.48 17.05
CA GLN A 202 5.21 8.55 17.91
C GLN A 202 6.57 8.14 17.31
N LEU A 203 6.63 7.91 15.99
CA LEU A 203 7.87 7.59 15.29
C LEU A 203 8.85 8.78 15.32
N ALA A 204 8.37 9.99 15.03
CA ALA A 204 9.19 11.21 15.11
C ALA A 204 9.78 11.42 16.51
N LYS A 205 8.96 11.25 17.56
CA LYS A 205 9.40 11.33 18.96
C LYS A 205 10.42 10.25 19.32
N LYS A 206 10.34 9.07 18.72
CA LYS A 206 11.30 7.97 18.93
C LYS A 206 12.63 8.28 18.23
N MET A 207 12.60 8.85 17.02
CA MET A 207 13.81 9.31 16.31
C MET A 207 14.51 10.43 17.08
N GLU A 208 13.78 11.44 17.56
CA GLU A 208 14.32 12.55 18.35
C GLU A 208 15.02 12.07 19.63
N LYS A 209 14.41 11.11 20.35
CA LYS A 209 15.04 10.49 21.53
C LYS A 209 16.30 9.71 21.19
N ARG A 210 16.32 8.99 20.06
CA ARG A 210 17.48 8.20 19.62
C ARG A 210 18.65 9.10 19.20
N SER A 211 18.39 10.26 18.61
CA SER A 211 19.43 11.25 18.30
C SER A 211 20.04 11.92 19.54
N ILE A 212 19.29 12.03 20.63
CA ILE A 212 19.76 12.64 21.89
C ILE A 212 20.59 11.65 22.72
N GLU A 213 20.33 10.34 22.60
CA GLU A 213 21.04 9.29 23.36
C GLU A 213 22.40 8.90 22.74
N ILE A 214 22.70 9.36 21.50
CA ILE A 214 23.95 9.04 20.78
C ILE A 214 25.10 10.04 21.06
N ASP A 215 24.91 11.10 21.84
CA ASP A 215 26.02 12.01 22.21
C ASP A 215 26.05 12.30 23.72
N PRO A 216 26.97 11.62 24.46
CA PRO A 216 28.01 12.40 25.13
C PRO A 216 29.40 11.74 25.14
N GLU A 217 29.72 10.84 24.19
CA GLU A 217 31.02 10.13 24.19
C GLU A 217 31.92 10.34 22.96
N TYR A 218 31.46 11.06 21.93
CA TYR A 218 32.26 11.32 20.72
C TYR A 218 32.62 12.79 20.46
N SER A 219 32.40 13.69 21.42
CA SER A 219 32.72 15.12 21.29
C SER A 219 34.10 15.55 21.84
N PHE A 220 34.95 14.67 22.39
CA PHE A 220 36.21 15.10 23.02
C PHE A 220 37.50 14.45 22.52
N LYS A 221 37.50 13.78 21.36
CA LYS A 221 38.73 13.13 20.84
C LYS A 221 39.01 13.34 19.36
N SER A 222 38.70 14.53 18.84
CA SER A 222 39.06 14.97 17.49
C SER A 222 39.67 16.37 17.48
N GLN A 223 40.51 16.69 18.48
CA GLN A 223 41.48 17.79 18.43
C GLN A 223 42.89 17.25 18.68
N SER A 224 43.36 16.36 17.81
CA SER A 224 44.80 16.07 17.70
C SER A 224 45.07 15.45 16.33
N LEU A 225 45.44 16.28 15.36
CA LEU A 225 46.35 15.99 14.23
C LEU A 225 46.10 16.98 13.09
N THR A 226 46.56 18.22 13.28
CA THR A 226 46.89 19.11 12.16
C THR A 226 47.94 20.12 12.61
N GLN A 227 49.19 19.66 12.77
CA GLN A 227 50.35 20.55 12.74
C GLN A 227 51.63 19.74 12.52
N ARG A 228 52.08 19.63 11.27
CA ARG A 228 53.48 19.38 10.96
C ARG A 228 53.79 19.78 9.51
N GLU A 229 54.34 20.98 9.34
CA GLU A 229 55.13 21.34 8.17
C GLU A 229 56.04 22.52 8.52
N SER A 230 57.37 22.30 8.46
CA SER A 230 58.38 23.29 8.06
C SER A 230 59.82 22.72 8.12
N THR A 231 60.53 22.78 6.98
CA THR A 231 61.99 23.00 6.73
C THR A 231 63.01 21.97 7.25
N ASP A 232 63.74 21.20 6.42
CA ASP A 232 64.80 21.47 5.40
C ASP A 232 66.22 21.58 6.01
N ASP A 233 67.15 20.70 5.55
CA ASP A 233 68.60 20.92 5.29
C ASP A 233 69.49 19.63 5.26
N THR A 234 70.08 19.39 4.08
CA THR A 234 71.48 18.96 3.73
C THR A 234 72.04 17.50 3.74
N VAL A 235 72.69 17.18 2.58
CA VAL A 235 73.86 16.31 2.23
C VAL A 235 73.67 14.85 1.70
N GLU A 236 74.06 14.69 0.41
CA GLU A 236 74.49 13.58 -0.50
C GLU A 236 75.13 12.24 0.03
N PRO A 237 75.46 11.21 -0.80
CA PRO A 237 75.08 10.85 -2.20
C PRO A 237 74.72 9.35 -2.46
N LEU A 238 74.37 9.06 -3.74
CA LEU A 238 74.06 7.82 -4.49
C LEU A 238 74.99 6.57 -4.28
N PRO A 239 74.55 5.35 -4.69
CA PRO A 239 74.81 4.90 -6.07
C PRO A 239 73.62 4.26 -6.81
N GLU A 240 73.79 4.28 -8.13
CA GLU A 240 72.95 3.83 -9.23
C GLU A 240 72.50 2.36 -9.19
N ARG A 241 71.29 2.10 -9.70
CA ARG A 241 71.07 0.98 -10.64
C ARG A 241 69.84 1.21 -11.51
N GLU A 242 70.11 1.33 -12.80
CA GLU A 242 69.16 1.35 -13.90
C GLU A 242 68.27 0.10 -13.91
N SER A 243 66.99 0.23 -14.28
CA SER A 243 66.39 -0.57 -15.36
C SER A 243 64.91 -0.24 -15.60
N SER A 244 64.62 0.05 -16.87
CA SER A 244 63.34 -0.07 -17.59
C SER A 244 62.22 0.95 -17.36
N LYS A 245 62.08 1.79 -18.39
CA LYS A 245 60.93 2.61 -18.78
C LYS A 245 59.76 1.72 -19.24
N ASP A 246 58.53 2.08 -18.85
CA ASP A 246 57.46 2.32 -19.82
C ASP A 246 56.36 3.24 -19.21
N PRO A 247 56.02 4.39 -19.84
CA PRO A 247 55.11 5.40 -19.29
C PRO A 247 53.69 5.30 -19.86
N ARG A 248 52.75 6.02 -19.22
CA ARG A 248 51.36 6.33 -19.64
C ARG A 248 50.25 5.49 -18.99
N ARG A 249 50.09 5.72 -17.69
CA ARG A 249 48.80 5.61 -16.98
C ARG A 249 48.56 6.86 -16.15
N GLU A 250 48.35 8.00 -16.80
CA GLU A 250 47.84 9.21 -16.14
C GLU A 250 46.88 9.90 -17.10
N ASN A 251 45.63 10.09 -16.68
CA ASN A 251 44.82 11.30 -16.89
C ASN A 251 43.31 11.03 -16.72
N LEU A 252 42.83 11.22 -15.49
CA LEU A 252 41.49 11.74 -15.16
C LEU A 252 41.64 12.49 -13.82
N PRO A 253 40.86 13.54 -13.51
CA PRO A 253 40.17 14.50 -14.37
C PRO A 253 40.41 15.98 -13.95
N ASN A 254 40.32 16.91 -14.90
CA ASN A 254 40.48 18.35 -14.67
C ASN A 254 39.14 18.98 -14.21
N ASP A 255 38.81 18.83 -12.93
CA ASP A 255 37.58 19.35 -12.28
C ASP A 255 37.63 20.88 -12.01
N LEU A 256 38.66 21.57 -12.51
CA LEU A 256 38.84 23.02 -12.36
C LEU A 256 38.33 23.84 -13.56
N ASP A 257 38.18 23.24 -14.74
CA ASP A 257 37.76 23.96 -15.95
C ASP A 257 36.25 24.26 -15.99
N TYR A 258 35.43 23.47 -15.29
CA TYR A 258 33.98 23.73 -15.19
C TYR A 258 33.64 24.95 -14.30
N LEU A 259 34.49 25.26 -13.31
CA LEU A 259 34.26 26.36 -12.37
C LEU A 259 34.65 27.72 -12.95
N ILE A 260 35.55 27.75 -13.94
CA ILE A 260 35.99 29.01 -14.58
C ILE A 260 35.00 29.47 -15.65
N ARG A 261 34.22 28.55 -16.26
CA ARG A 261 33.30 28.87 -17.35
C ARG A 261 31.98 29.50 -16.90
N ASN A 262 31.57 29.33 -15.65
CA ASN A 262 30.27 29.80 -15.14
C ASN A 262 30.30 31.19 -14.47
N ARG A 263 31.40 31.94 -14.59
CA ARG A 263 31.56 33.31 -14.05
C ARG A 263 31.50 34.43 -15.11
N ARG A 264 31.25 34.10 -16.39
CA ARG A 264 31.22 35.08 -17.49
C ARG A 264 30.05 34.92 -18.47
N SER A 265 28.88 34.49 -17.99
CA SER A 265 27.61 34.57 -18.73
C SER A 265 26.55 35.28 -17.90
#